data_AF-A0A6C0JAG5-F1
#
_entry.id   AF-A0A6C0JAG5-F1
#
_cell.length_a   1.000
_cell.length_b   1.000
_cell.length_c   1.000
_cell.angle_alpha   90.00
_cell.angle_beta   90.00
_cell.angle_gamma   90.00
#
_symmetry.space_group_name_H-M   'P 1'
#
loop_
_entity.id
_entity.type
_entity.pdbx_description
1 polymer ?
#
loop_
_entity_poly.entity_id
_entity_poly.type
_entity_poly.pdbx_seq_one_letter_code
_entity_poly.pdbx_strand_id
1 'polypeptide(L)'
;MGSGSSHTSTVNKNINNQSKLIQEIHAVASELAKQYTNKYLDPRFCTTIALIYNDKLLSFRHNQLDNVASTLGLIVDNPKHKQHLCSSIVKHYTDRINLLAVIQQSMTYCSNRIFALTTGPRCNGNPEIFDQLECTNKAGHWVNQGVPPDEELPENDDWYNHLHHIQEIYLKSLARLLDIVKQLKNFDDDINDERLRVLGEEVEKLIDNMNGTCHQIYKLMLMKPTFTQEEIRMQQETSNINNQEAAARYAALRASKGLNPIG
;
A
#
# COMPACT_ATOMS: atom_id res chain seq x y z
N MET A 1 -22.35 8.16 -29.57
CA MET A 1 -20.99 7.57 -29.62
C MET A 1 -20.24 8.05 -28.39
N GLY A 2 -19.74 7.12 -27.58
CA GLY A 2 -19.04 7.42 -26.33
C GLY A 2 -19.48 6.46 -25.22
N SER A 3 -19.02 5.21 -25.26
CA SER A 3 -19.05 4.34 -24.08
C SER A 3 -17.99 4.83 -23.10
N GLY A 4 -18.26 5.97 -22.44
CA GLY A 4 -17.47 6.42 -21.31
C GLY A 4 -17.72 5.47 -20.15
N SER A 5 -16.68 4.77 -19.69
CA SER A 5 -16.77 3.99 -18.45
C SER A 5 -17.07 4.94 -17.30
N SER A 6 -18.18 4.77 -16.59
CA SER A 6 -18.50 5.61 -15.41
C SER A 6 -17.40 5.50 -14.35
N HIS A 7 -17.18 6.58 -13.58
CA HIS A 7 -16.13 6.61 -12.56
C HIS A 7 -16.33 5.48 -11.54
N THR A 8 -17.57 5.22 -11.14
CA THR A 8 -17.99 4.18 -10.19
C THR A 8 -17.64 2.78 -10.69
N SER A 9 -17.86 2.51 -11.98
CA SER A 9 -17.45 1.24 -12.61
C SER A 9 -15.93 1.03 -12.49
N THR A 10 -15.15 2.07 -12.79
CA THR A 10 -13.68 2.03 -12.71
C THR A 10 -13.21 1.86 -11.27
N VAL A 11 -13.79 2.59 -10.31
CA VAL A 11 -13.47 2.50 -8.88
C VAL A 11 -13.71 1.07 -8.37
N ASN A 12 -14.87 0.49 -8.67
CA ASN A 12 -15.22 -0.86 -8.23
C ASN A 12 -14.32 -1.92 -8.86
N LYS A 13 -13.97 -1.77 -10.15
CA LYS A 13 -12.99 -2.64 -10.82
C LYS A 13 -11.63 -2.58 -10.12
N ASN A 14 -11.17 -1.38 -9.76
CA ASN A 14 -9.90 -1.19 -9.09
C ASN A 14 -9.90 -1.78 -7.67
N ILE A 15 -10.98 -1.59 -6.90
CA ILE A 15 -11.14 -2.23 -5.57
C ILE A 15 -11.04 -3.76 -5.70
N ASN A 16 -11.75 -4.35 -6.67
CA ASN A 16 -11.70 -5.79 -6.90
C ASN A 16 -10.29 -6.27 -7.28
N ASN A 17 -9.56 -5.51 -8.10
CA ASN A 17 -8.19 -5.82 -8.46
C ASN A 17 -7.23 -5.72 -7.27
N GLN A 18 -7.42 -4.73 -6.39
CA GLN A 18 -6.66 -4.58 -5.14
C GLN A 18 -6.87 -5.80 -4.25
N SER A 19 -8.12 -6.20 -4.00
CA SER A 19 -8.44 -7.37 -3.19
C SER A 19 -7.80 -8.64 -3.74
N LYS A 20 -7.81 -8.85 -5.06
CA LYS A 20 -7.15 -9.99 -5.71
C LYS A 20 -5.65 -10.00 -5.48
N LEU A 21 -4.97 -8.87 -5.70
CA LEU A 21 -3.52 -8.76 -5.49
C LEU A 21 -3.14 -8.98 -4.02
N ILE A 22 -3.89 -8.38 -3.08
CA ILE A 22 -3.68 -8.57 -1.64
C ILE A 22 -3.82 -10.04 -1.25
N GLN A 23 -4.86 -10.73 -1.73
CA GLN A 23 -5.07 -12.15 -1.49
C GLN A 23 -3.93 -12.99 -2.07
N GLU A 24 -3.46 -12.70 -3.28
CA GLU A 24 -2.35 -13.41 -3.91
C GLU A 24 -1.04 -13.20 -3.12
N ILE A 25 -0.74 -11.97 -2.70
CA ILE A 25 0.42 -11.66 -1.86
C ILE A 25 0.36 -12.45 -0.56
N HIS A 26 -0.77 -12.43 0.15
CA HIS A 26 -0.93 -13.20 1.39
C HIS A 26 -0.75 -14.70 1.18
N ALA A 27 -1.29 -15.26 0.10
CA ALA A 27 -1.17 -16.68 -0.21
C ALA A 27 0.31 -17.07 -0.43
N VAL A 28 1.05 -16.32 -1.27
CA VAL A 28 2.46 -16.62 -1.54
C VAL A 28 3.32 -16.41 -0.29
N ALA A 29 3.10 -15.31 0.44
CA ALA A 29 3.85 -15.02 1.67
C ALA A 29 3.60 -16.07 2.76
N SER A 30 2.36 -16.55 2.91
CA SER A 30 2.02 -17.60 3.89
C SER A 30 2.70 -18.93 3.56
N GLU A 31 2.72 -19.32 2.28
CA GLU A 31 3.40 -20.54 1.84
C GLU A 31 4.92 -20.44 2.10
N LEU A 32 5.54 -19.30 1.76
CA LEU A 32 6.96 -19.08 2.01
C LEU A 32 7.30 -19.08 3.50
N ALA A 33 6.51 -18.38 4.32
CA ALA A 33 6.74 -18.35 5.77
C ALA A 33 6.64 -19.75 6.38
N LYS A 34 5.68 -20.57 5.91
CA LYS A 34 5.53 -21.97 6.32
C LYS A 34 6.71 -22.82 5.86
N GLN A 35 7.15 -22.67 4.62
CA GLN A 35 8.33 -23.36 4.08
C GLN A 35 9.58 -23.01 4.87
N TYR A 36 9.84 -21.73 5.12
CA TYR A 36 11.01 -21.27 5.88
C TYR A 36 10.99 -21.79 7.32
N THR A 37 9.84 -21.69 7.98
CA THR A 37 9.66 -22.19 9.34
C THR A 37 9.90 -23.70 9.43
N ASN A 38 9.25 -24.48 8.57
CA ASN A 38 9.27 -25.94 8.68
C ASN A 38 10.57 -26.56 8.15
N LYS A 39 11.22 -25.94 7.16
CA LYS A 39 12.41 -26.50 6.52
C LYS A 39 13.70 -26.03 7.17
N TYR A 40 13.82 -24.74 7.49
CA TYR A 40 15.09 -24.12 7.86
C TYR A 40 15.14 -23.65 9.32
N LEU A 41 13.98 -23.44 9.95
CA LEU A 41 13.87 -23.06 11.36
C LEU A 41 13.39 -24.21 12.28
N ASP A 42 13.25 -25.43 11.76
CA ASP A 42 13.01 -26.63 12.58
C ASP A 42 14.18 -26.81 13.57
N PRO A 43 13.95 -27.02 14.87
CA PRO A 43 15.02 -27.23 15.85
C PRO A 43 16.00 -28.36 15.49
N ARG A 44 15.56 -29.35 14.72
CA ARG A 44 16.35 -30.49 14.22
C ARG A 44 17.14 -30.16 12.96
N PHE A 45 16.86 -29.04 12.30
CA PHE A 45 17.56 -28.61 11.08
C PHE A 45 19.06 -28.48 11.34
N CYS A 46 19.46 -27.77 12.40
CA CYS A 46 20.88 -27.60 12.71
C CYS A 46 21.57 -28.91 13.10
N THR A 47 20.87 -29.85 13.74
CA THR A 47 21.37 -31.21 13.98
C THR A 47 21.56 -31.97 12.66
N THR A 48 20.64 -31.82 11.71
CA THR A 48 20.70 -32.48 10.39
C THR A 48 21.85 -31.93 9.55
N ILE A 49 22.03 -30.60 9.53
CA ILE A 49 23.17 -29.96 8.86
C ILE A 49 24.49 -30.41 9.50
N ALA A 50 24.55 -30.50 10.83
CA ALA A 50 25.73 -31.01 11.52
C ALA A 50 26.06 -32.46 11.14
N LEU A 51 25.04 -33.32 11.00
CA LEU A 51 25.22 -34.70 10.54
C LEU A 51 25.71 -34.77 9.10
N ILE A 52 25.09 -34.05 8.16
CA ILE A 52 25.51 -34.02 6.75
C ILE A 52 26.95 -33.49 6.60
N TYR A 53 27.30 -32.44 7.36
CA TYR A 53 28.64 -31.88 7.32
C TYR A 53 29.66 -32.86 7.90
N ASN A 54 29.33 -33.51 9.03
CA ASN A 54 30.16 -34.57 9.60
C ASN A 54 30.32 -35.76 8.63
N ASP A 55 29.25 -36.24 8.00
CA ASP A 55 29.33 -37.36 7.04
C ASP A 55 30.18 -37.01 5.82
N LYS A 56 30.05 -35.78 5.29
CA LYS A 56 30.91 -35.29 4.22
C LYS A 56 32.37 -35.23 4.67
N LEU A 57 32.66 -34.77 5.90
CA LEU A 57 34.02 -34.74 6.45
C LEU A 57 34.58 -36.16 6.68
N LEU A 58 33.77 -37.11 7.16
CA LEU A 58 34.15 -38.51 7.38
C LEU A 58 34.55 -39.23 6.08
N SER A 59 34.06 -38.76 4.92
CA SER A 59 34.44 -39.30 3.61
C SER A 59 35.85 -38.88 3.15
N PHE A 60 36.45 -37.87 3.77
CA PHE A 60 37.81 -37.44 3.47
C PHE A 60 38.83 -38.17 4.34
N ARG A 61 39.98 -38.52 3.75
CA ARG A 61 41.11 -39.05 4.53
C ARG A 61 41.68 -37.93 5.42
N HIS A 62 42.24 -38.29 6.56
CA HIS A 62 42.72 -37.33 7.58
C HIS A 62 43.65 -36.24 7.00
N ASN A 63 44.58 -36.63 6.13
CA ASN A 63 45.50 -35.73 5.43
C ASN A 63 44.83 -34.79 4.39
N GLN A 64 43.65 -35.16 3.87
CA GLN A 64 42.85 -34.29 2.99
C GLN A 64 42.05 -33.28 3.81
N LEU A 65 41.57 -33.69 4.98
CA LEU A 65 40.92 -32.80 5.93
C LEU A 65 41.87 -31.70 6.40
N ASP A 66 43.12 -32.04 6.76
CA ASP A 66 44.14 -31.06 7.18
C ASP A 66 44.46 -30.02 6.09
N ASN A 67 44.55 -30.46 4.83
CA ASN A 67 44.80 -29.56 3.70
C ASN A 67 43.59 -28.66 3.38
N VAL A 68 42.37 -29.20 3.38
CA VAL A 68 41.15 -28.43 3.14
C VAL A 68 40.90 -27.44 4.28
N ALA A 69 41.13 -27.85 5.51
CA ALA A 69 41.06 -27.03 6.72
C ALA A 69 42.07 -25.88 6.71
N SER A 70 43.33 -26.17 6.35
CA SER A 70 44.39 -25.17 6.19
C SER A 70 44.07 -24.17 5.07
N THR A 71 43.50 -24.62 3.96
CA THR A 71 43.14 -23.78 2.81
C THR A 71 41.93 -22.88 3.10
N LEU A 72 40.99 -23.34 3.91
CA LEU A 72 39.77 -22.62 4.29
C LEU A 72 39.90 -21.85 5.62
N GLY A 73 41.04 -21.93 6.31
CA GLY A 73 41.24 -21.30 7.62
C GLY A 73 40.34 -21.88 8.73
N LEU A 74 39.82 -23.10 8.54
CA LEU A 74 38.90 -23.77 9.46
C LEU A 74 39.68 -24.73 10.36
N ILE A 75 39.44 -24.68 11.68
CA ILE A 75 39.85 -25.75 12.59
C ILE A 75 38.75 -26.82 12.55
N VAL A 76 39.10 -28.03 12.08
CA VAL A 76 38.17 -29.13 11.71
C VAL A 76 37.18 -29.51 12.82
N ASP A 77 37.52 -29.28 14.08
CA ASP A 77 36.68 -29.56 15.26
C ASP A 77 36.43 -28.33 16.14
N ASN A 78 36.05 -27.20 15.55
CA ASN A 78 35.58 -26.05 16.33
C ASN A 78 34.03 -25.98 16.36
N PRO A 79 33.38 -26.31 17.50
CA PRO A 79 31.93 -26.16 17.69
C PRO A 79 31.43 -24.76 17.35
N LYS A 80 32.28 -23.72 17.52
CA LYS A 80 31.95 -22.33 17.21
C LYS A 80 31.68 -22.09 15.73
N HIS A 81 32.34 -22.80 14.81
CA HIS A 81 32.09 -22.64 13.36
C HIS A 81 30.76 -23.28 12.94
N LYS A 82 30.40 -24.42 13.53
CA LYS A 82 29.10 -25.09 13.32
C LYS A 82 27.95 -24.22 13.83
N GLN A 83 28.11 -23.67 15.03
CA GLN A 83 27.16 -22.75 15.64
C GLN A 83 27.00 -21.46 14.82
N HIS A 84 28.10 -20.95 14.27
CA HIS A 84 28.08 -19.78 13.39
C HIS A 84 27.30 -20.04 12.09
N LEU A 85 27.55 -21.16 11.39
CA LEU A 85 26.82 -21.49 10.15
C LEU A 85 25.31 -21.67 10.38
N CYS A 86 24.92 -22.42 11.42
CA CYS A 86 23.52 -22.56 11.82
C CYS A 86 22.90 -21.19 12.15
N SER A 87 23.60 -20.35 12.92
CA SER A 87 23.15 -18.99 13.26
C SER A 87 22.93 -18.12 12.01
N SER A 88 23.86 -18.15 11.04
CA SER A 88 23.73 -17.40 9.78
C SER A 88 22.52 -17.86 8.96
N ILE A 89 22.27 -19.18 8.87
CA ILE A 89 21.10 -19.72 8.17
C ILE A 89 19.81 -19.29 8.87
N VAL A 90 19.74 -19.46 10.19
CA VAL A 90 18.57 -19.06 10.99
C VAL A 90 18.30 -17.56 10.83
N LYS A 91 19.34 -16.73 10.92
CA LYS A 91 19.22 -15.28 10.70
C LYS A 91 18.68 -14.98 9.30
N HIS A 92 19.26 -15.56 8.26
CA HIS A 92 18.84 -15.33 6.87
C HIS A 92 17.34 -15.61 6.66
N TYR A 93 16.85 -16.76 7.12
CA TYR A 93 15.43 -17.12 6.96
C TYR A 93 14.50 -16.35 7.90
N THR A 94 14.99 -15.95 9.08
CA THR A 94 14.25 -15.03 9.98
C THR A 94 14.08 -13.66 9.31
N ASP A 95 15.15 -13.12 8.72
CA ASP A 95 15.13 -11.83 8.01
C ASP A 95 14.15 -11.89 6.82
N ARG A 96 14.09 -13.01 6.08
CA ARG A 96 13.08 -13.24 5.03
C ARG A 96 11.64 -13.24 5.58
N ILE A 97 11.38 -13.92 6.70
CA ILE A 97 10.05 -13.94 7.33
C ILE A 97 9.66 -12.52 7.79
N ASN A 98 10.59 -11.77 8.38
CA ASN A 98 10.36 -10.39 8.79
C ASN A 98 10.01 -9.50 7.59
N LEU A 99 10.73 -9.64 6.48
CA LEU A 99 10.41 -8.92 5.24
C LEU A 99 9.01 -9.25 4.72
N LEU A 100 8.60 -10.53 4.73
CA LEU A 100 7.25 -10.93 4.35
C LEU A 100 6.19 -10.30 5.27
N ALA A 101 6.45 -10.24 6.59
CA ALA A 101 5.54 -9.61 7.55
C ALA A 101 5.39 -8.09 7.31
N VAL A 102 6.49 -7.39 7.04
CA VAL A 102 6.48 -5.95 6.69
C VAL A 102 5.64 -5.71 5.44
N ILE A 103 5.85 -6.50 4.38
CA ILE A 103 5.06 -6.44 3.15
C ILE A 103 3.58 -6.63 3.47
N GLN A 104 3.23 -7.68 4.22
CA GLN A 104 1.84 -7.99 4.55
C GLN A 104 1.14 -6.87 5.34
N GLN A 105 1.81 -6.30 6.33
CA GLN A 105 1.25 -5.24 7.17
C GLN A 105 1.05 -3.93 6.37
N SER A 106 1.98 -3.63 5.46
CA SER A 106 1.98 -2.38 4.69
C SER A 106 0.75 -2.20 3.78
N MET A 107 0.16 -3.30 3.31
CA MET A 107 -0.96 -3.25 2.37
C MET A 107 -2.21 -2.61 2.97
N THR A 108 -2.40 -2.67 4.28
CA THR A 108 -3.62 -2.19 4.94
C THR A 108 -3.76 -0.67 4.93
N TYR A 109 -2.65 0.07 4.96
CA TYR A 109 -2.67 1.52 5.14
C TYR A 109 -3.44 2.25 4.04
N CYS A 110 -3.14 1.92 2.78
CA CYS A 110 -3.78 2.53 1.61
C CYS A 110 -5.17 1.96 1.37
N SER A 111 -5.33 0.64 1.55
CA SER A 111 -6.63 -0.03 1.43
C SER A 111 -7.67 0.59 2.36
N ASN A 112 -7.34 0.84 3.62
CA ASN A 112 -8.25 1.43 4.59
C ASN A 112 -8.68 2.85 4.20
N ARG A 113 -7.78 3.66 3.64
CA ARG A 113 -8.07 5.03 3.18
C ARG A 113 -8.94 5.04 1.93
N ILE A 114 -8.66 4.18 0.95
CA ILE A 114 -9.51 4.03 -0.24
C ILE A 114 -10.90 3.53 0.17
N PHE A 115 -10.96 2.57 1.09
CA PHE A 115 -12.22 2.07 1.63
C PHE A 115 -13.00 3.18 2.33
N ALA A 116 -12.38 3.94 3.24
CA ALA A 116 -12.98 5.09 3.93
C ALA A 116 -13.53 6.18 3.00
N LEU A 117 -12.91 6.40 1.83
CA LEU A 117 -13.40 7.36 0.84
C LEU A 117 -14.63 6.87 0.07
N THR A 118 -14.84 5.56 -0.01
CA THR A 118 -15.80 4.98 -0.95
C THR A 118 -17.00 4.33 -0.27
N THR A 119 -16.78 3.52 0.75
CA THR A 119 -17.85 2.69 1.35
C THR A 119 -17.63 2.39 2.83
N GLY A 120 -16.44 2.67 3.34
CA GLY A 120 -16.03 2.35 4.70
C GLY A 120 -16.23 3.49 5.69
N PRO A 121 -16.08 3.20 6.99
CA PRO A 121 -16.18 4.21 8.02
C PRO A 121 -14.94 5.11 8.04
N ARG A 122 -15.10 6.33 8.56
CA ARG A 122 -14.00 7.29 8.74
C ARG A 122 -14.27 8.28 9.87
N CYS A 123 -13.19 8.83 10.42
CA CYS A 123 -13.27 9.95 11.34
C CYS A 123 -13.13 11.30 10.60
N ASN A 124 -14.18 12.09 10.58
CA ASN A 124 -14.11 13.48 10.13
C ASN A 124 -13.42 14.35 11.18
N GLY A 125 -12.61 15.31 10.75
CA GLY A 125 -11.79 16.17 11.62
C GLY A 125 -10.44 15.55 12.03
N ASN A 126 -10.35 14.21 12.11
CA ASN A 126 -9.11 13.49 12.40
C ASN A 126 -8.94 12.26 11.47
N PRO A 127 -8.55 12.46 10.21
CA PRO A 127 -8.60 11.42 9.18
C PRO A 127 -7.61 10.26 9.36
N GLU A 128 -6.66 10.37 10.29
CA GLU A 128 -5.73 9.29 10.64
C GLU A 128 -6.36 8.25 11.59
N ILE A 129 -7.55 8.52 12.14
CA ILE A 129 -8.20 7.67 13.12
C ILE A 129 -9.21 6.75 12.42
N PHE A 130 -9.00 5.44 12.57
CA PHE A 130 -9.88 4.37 12.08
C PHE A 130 -10.59 3.63 13.21
N ASP A 131 -10.63 4.23 14.41
CA ASP A 131 -11.34 3.73 15.59
C ASP A 131 -12.42 4.74 16.03
N GLN A 132 -13.64 4.27 16.26
CA GLN A 132 -14.78 5.11 16.60
C GLN A 132 -14.62 5.80 17.96
N LEU A 133 -14.10 5.08 18.95
CA LEU A 133 -13.96 5.60 20.31
C LEU A 133 -12.85 6.64 20.35
N GLU A 134 -11.72 6.36 19.70
CA GLU A 134 -10.62 7.32 19.55
C GLU A 134 -11.06 8.57 18.78
N CYS A 135 -11.87 8.41 17.72
CA CYS A 135 -12.39 9.53 16.95
C CYS A 135 -13.20 10.47 17.85
N THR A 136 -14.13 9.90 18.63
CA THR A 136 -14.99 10.65 19.55
C THR A 136 -14.16 11.34 20.64
N ASN A 137 -13.19 10.64 21.21
CA ASN A 137 -12.31 11.19 22.26
C ASN A 137 -11.43 12.35 21.78
N LYS A 138 -11.07 12.39 20.50
CA LYS A 138 -10.31 13.49 19.88
C LYS A 138 -11.21 14.56 19.22
N ALA A 139 -12.47 14.64 19.64
CA ALA A 139 -13.47 15.59 19.12
C ALA A 139 -13.69 15.50 17.60
N GLY A 140 -13.44 14.32 17.01
CA GLY A 140 -13.81 14.02 15.63
C GLY A 140 -15.27 13.55 15.52
N HIS A 141 -15.79 13.57 14.29
CA HIS A 141 -17.14 13.06 13.99
C HIS A 141 -17.03 11.74 13.22
N TRP A 142 -17.53 10.66 13.81
CA TRP A 142 -17.50 9.35 13.18
C TRP A 142 -18.56 9.23 12.10
N VAL A 143 -18.13 8.88 10.89
CA VAL A 143 -18.98 8.58 9.75
C VAL A 143 -18.97 7.07 9.53
N ASN A 144 -20.14 6.43 9.64
CA ASN A 144 -20.24 4.97 9.52
C ASN A 144 -19.98 4.47 8.10
N GLN A 145 -20.32 5.27 7.09
CA GLN A 145 -20.19 4.92 5.69
C GLN A 145 -19.82 6.16 4.88
N GLY A 146 -18.64 6.13 4.26
CA GLY A 146 -18.28 7.06 3.20
C GLY A 146 -19.19 6.87 2.00
N VAL A 147 -19.60 7.97 1.39
CA VAL A 147 -20.38 7.99 0.15
C VAL A 147 -19.60 8.85 -0.84
N PRO A 148 -19.22 8.33 -2.02
CA PRO A 148 -18.60 9.13 -3.06
C PRO A 148 -19.56 10.24 -3.50
N PRO A 149 -19.04 11.39 -3.95
CA PRO A 149 -19.89 12.44 -4.49
C PRO A 149 -20.54 12.00 -5.82
N ASP A 150 -21.62 12.65 -6.22
CA ASP A 150 -22.37 12.31 -7.43
C ASP A 150 -21.46 12.39 -8.67
N GLU A 151 -21.33 11.28 -9.41
CA GLU A 151 -20.47 11.17 -10.59
C GLU A 151 -21.08 11.77 -11.85
N GLU A 152 -22.37 12.07 -11.86
CA GLU A 152 -23.03 12.73 -12.99
C GLU A 152 -22.74 14.24 -13.03
N LEU A 153 -22.16 14.78 -11.95
CA LEU A 153 -21.81 16.19 -11.80
C LEU A 153 -20.34 16.44 -12.17
N PRO A 154 -20.05 17.19 -13.25
CA PRO A 154 -18.69 17.53 -13.65
C PRO A 154 -17.87 18.24 -12.56
N GLU A 155 -18.53 18.97 -11.67
CA GLU A 155 -17.90 19.63 -10.52
C GLU A 155 -17.21 18.64 -9.57
N ASN A 156 -17.60 17.36 -9.61
CA ASN A 156 -17.03 16.28 -8.80
C ASN A 156 -15.96 15.44 -9.53
N ASP A 157 -15.75 15.63 -10.84
CA ASP A 157 -14.77 14.87 -11.65
C ASP A 157 -13.38 14.87 -11.01
N ASP A 158 -13.05 16.02 -10.47
CA ASP A 158 -11.78 16.36 -9.90
C ASP A 158 -11.53 15.58 -8.58
N TRP A 159 -12.57 15.18 -7.85
CA TRP A 159 -12.48 14.25 -6.72
C TRP A 159 -12.19 12.83 -7.21
N TYR A 160 -12.89 12.39 -8.27
CA TYR A 160 -12.69 11.07 -8.85
C TYR A 160 -11.32 10.89 -9.50
N ASN A 161 -10.76 11.93 -10.13
CA ASN A 161 -9.41 11.90 -10.68
C ASN A 161 -8.36 11.62 -9.61
N HIS A 162 -8.51 12.20 -8.41
CA HIS A 162 -7.65 11.88 -7.28
C HIS A 162 -7.86 10.45 -6.77
N LEU A 163 -9.11 9.97 -6.71
CA LEU A 163 -9.40 8.58 -6.35
C LEU A 163 -8.75 7.58 -7.33
N HIS A 164 -8.84 7.85 -8.63
CA HIS A 164 -8.21 7.01 -9.65
C HIS A 164 -6.70 7.02 -9.51
N HIS A 165 -6.11 8.19 -9.24
CA HIS A 165 -4.66 8.32 -9.08
C HIS A 165 -4.13 7.51 -7.88
N ILE A 166 -4.79 7.59 -6.72
CA ILE A 166 -4.39 6.80 -5.54
C ILE A 166 -4.59 5.29 -5.78
N GLN A 167 -5.68 4.89 -6.45
CA GLN A 167 -5.91 3.49 -6.79
C GLN A 167 -4.86 2.95 -7.77
N GLU A 168 -4.45 3.74 -8.76
CA GLU A 168 -3.42 3.37 -9.73
C GLU A 168 -2.05 3.17 -9.07
N ILE A 169 -1.63 4.13 -8.24
CA ILE A 169 -0.36 4.03 -7.50
C ILE A 169 -0.38 2.81 -6.60
N TYR A 170 -1.46 2.62 -5.85
CA TYR A 170 -1.59 1.50 -4.94
C TYR A 170 -1.54 0.15 -5.69
N LEU A 171 -2.25 0.02 -6.82
CA LEU A 171 -2.20 -1.17 -7.66
C LEU A 171 -0.79 -1.45 -8.21
N LYS A 172 -0.06 -0.42 -8.66
CA LYS A 172 1.34 -0.55 -9.10
C LYS A 172 2.25 -1.03 -7.97
N SER A 173 2.10 -0.46 -6.77
CA SER A 173 2.86 -0.86 -5.60
C SER A 173 2.54 -2.30 -5.19
N LEU A 174 1.27 -2.70 -5.15
CA LEU A 174 0.87 -4.08 -4.88
C LEU A 174 1.44 -5.05 -5.91
N ALA A 175 1.40 -4.72 -7.20
CA ALA A 175 1.99 -5.56 -8.23
C ALA A 175 3.51 -5.72 -8.05
N ARG A 176 4.23 -4.66 -7.65
CA ARG A 176 5.66 -4.75 -7.35
C ARG A 176 5.94 -5.54 -6.07
N LEU A 177 5.14 -5.38 -5.02
CA LEU A 177 5.25 -6.19 -3.80
C LEU A 177 5.03 -7.69 -4.10
N LEU A 178 4.03 -8.02 -4.92
CA LEU A 178 3.80 -9.39 -5.38
C LEU A 178 4.99 -9.94 -6.15
N ASP A 179 5.59 -9.15 -7.04
CA ASP A 179 6.79 -9.54 -7.75
C ASP A 179 7.97 -9.81 -6.79
N ILE A 180 8.19 -8.95 -5.80
CA ILE A 180 9.24 -9.16 -4.77
C ILE A 180 8.98 -10.44 -3.96
N VAL A 181 7.75 -10.70 -3.54
CA VAL A 181 7.39 -11.93 -2.82
C VAL A 181 7.60 -13.17 -3.72
N LYS A 182 7.28 -13.08 -5.01
CA LYS A 182 7.57 -14.14 -6.00
C LYS A 182 9.07 -14.30 -6.23
N GLN A 183 9.85 -13.22 -6.23
CA GLN A 183 11.30 -13.31 -6.30
C GLN A 183 11.82 -14.09 -5.09
N LEU A 184 11.39 -13.76 -3.86
CA LEU A 184 11.80 -14.48 -2.64
C LEU A 184 11.53 -15.99 -2.73
N LYS A 185 10.46 -16.41 -3.41
CA LYS A 185 10.19 -17.83 -3.71
C LYS A 185 11.23 -18.47 -4.62
N ASN A 186 11.74 -17.71 -5.59
CA ASN A 186 12.75 -18.17 -6.54
C ASN A 186 14.19 -18.06 -6.00
N PHE A 187 14.37 -17.60 -4.75
CA PHE A 187 15.66 -17.46 -4.07
C PHE A 187 16.08 -18.69 -3.25
N ASP A 188 15.50 -19.85 -3.51
CA ASP A 188 15.73 -21.04 -2.70
C ASP A 188 17.09 -21.72 -2.94
N ASP A 189 17.87 -21.28 -3.94
CA ASP A 189 19.14 -21.92 -4.29
C ASP A 189 20.39 -21.25 -3.67
N ASP A 190 20.34 -19.99 -3.20
CA ASP A 190 21.50 -19.29 -2.62
C ASP A 190 21.18 -18.43 -1.37
N ILE A 191 21.99 -18.59 -0.31
CA ILE A 191 22.00 -17.72 0.88
C ILE A 191 22.76 -16.44 0.53
N ASN A 192 22.04 -15.40 0.09
CA ASN A 192 22.61 -14.10 -0.26
C ASN A 192 22.04 -12.97 0.60
N ASP A 193 22.70 -12.67 1.72
CA ASP A 193 22.30 -11.62 2.67
C ASP A 193 22.31 -10.23 2.03
N GLU A 194 23.25 -9.96 1.13
CA GLU A 194 23.36 -8.64 0.48
C GLU A 194 22.17 -8.41 -0.46
N ARG A 195 21.80 -9.41 -1.24
CA ARG A 195 20.63 -9.30 -2.13
C ARG A 195 19.33 -9.22 -1.34
N LEU A 196 19.23 -9.92 -0.21
CA LEU A 196 18.10 -9.78 0.71
C LEU A 196 18.04 -8.37 1.33
N ARG A 197 19.18 -7.81 1.73
CA ARG A 197 19.29 -6.44 2.25
C ARG A 197 18.84 -5.41 1.21
N VAL A 198 19.31 -5.52 -0.03
CA VAL A 198 18.90 -4.63 -1.14
C VAL A 198 17.41 -4.75 -1.43
N LEU A 199 16.84 -5.95 -1.39
CA LEU A 199 15.38 -6.14 -1.52
C LEU A 199 14.62 -5.50 -0.35
N GLY A 200 15.13 -5.61 0.88
CA GLY A 200 14.58 -4.93 2.05
C GLY A 200 14.51 -3.42 1.87
N GLU A 201 15.61 -2.79 1.45
CA GLU A 201 15.66 -1.35 1.17
C GLU A 201 14.69 -0.93 0.04
N GLU A 202 14.54 -1.77 -0.98
CA GLU A 202 13.58 -1.52 -2.06
C GLU A 202 12.15 -1.55 -1.55
N VAL A 203 11.80 -2.55 -0.73
CA VAL A 203 10.48 -2.69 -0.11
C VAL A 203 10.17 -1.50 0.78
N GLU A 204 11.12 -1.07 1.63
CA GLU A 204 10.95 0.10 2.49
C GLU A 204 10.64 1.36 1.68
N LYS A 205 11.45 1.66 0.66
CA LYS A 205 11.23 2.83 -0.23
C LYS A 205 9.89 2.75 -0.95
N LEU A 206 9.49 1.56 -1.40
CA LEU A 206 8.21 1.36 -2.07
C LEU A 206 7.04 1.62 -1.12
N ILE A 207 7.11 1.09 0.11
CA ILE A 207 6.09 1.27 1.15
C ILE A 207 5.99 2.75 1.55
N ASP A 208 7.13 3.41 1.77
CA ASP A 208 7.17 4.82 2.16
C ASP A 208 6.56 5.72 1.08
N ASN A 209 6.91 5.48 -0.19
CA ASN A 209 6.33 6.22 -1.29
C ASN A 209 4.82 5.96 -1.42
N MET A 210 4.42 4.68 -1.37
CA MET A 210 3.01 4.27 -1.43
C MET A 210 2.18 4.93 -0.31
N ASN A 211 2.64 4.83 0.93
CA ASN A 211 1.94 5.39 2.10
C ASN A 211 1.96 6.92 2.09
N GLY A 212 3.09 7.53 1.73
CA GLY A 212 3.23 8.99 1.62
C GLY A 212 2.29 9.60 0.60
N THR A 213 2.22 9.03 -0.61
CA THR A 213 1.30 9.50 -1.66
C THR A 213 -0.16 9.25 -1.27
N CYS A 214 -0.47 8.07 -0.73
CA CYS A 214 -1.81 7.76 -0.25
C CYS A 214 -2.28 8.74 0.82
N HIS A 215 -1.41 9.06 1.79
CA HIS A 215 -1.70 10.02 2.85
C HIS A 215 -2.01 11.41 2.29
N GLN A 216 -1.17 11.91 1.39
CA GLN A 216 -1.33 13.24 0.79
C GLN A 216 -2.62 13.34 -0.02
N ILE A 217 -2.89 12.38 -0.90
CA ILE A 217 -4.09 12.38 -1.74
C ILE A 217 -5.35 12.19 -0.90
N TYR A 218 -5.32 11.29 0.08
CA TYR A 218 -6.44 11.08 0.99
C TYR A 218 -6.83 12.38 1.70
N LYS A 219 -5.86 13.09 2.29
CA LYS A 219 -6.11 14.40 2.92
C LYS A 219 -6.67 15.42 1.93
N LEU A 220 -6.10 15.51 0.73
CA LEU A 220 -6.58 16.42 -0.31
C LEU A 220 -8.05 16.15 -0.67
N MET A 221 -8.41 14.88 -0.87
CA MET A 221 -9.78 14.48 -1.19
C MET A 221 -10.79 14.80 -0.09
N LEU A 222 -10.37 14.73 1.17
CA LEU A 222 -11.21 15.10 2.31
C LEU A 222 -11.46 16.61 2.41
N MET A 223 -10.52 17.42 1.92
CA MET A 223 -10.63 18.89 1.91
C MET A 223 -11.29 19.43 0.65
N LYS A 224 -11.40 18.61 -0.40
CA LYS A 224 -11.92 19.04 -1.69
C LYS A 224 -13.43 19.26 -1.60
N PRO A 225 -13.95 20.42 -2.02
CA PRO A 225 -15.38 20.64 -2.12
C PRO A 225 -16.00 19.61 -3.06
N THR A 226 -17.14 19.05 -2.64
CA THR A 226 -17.98 18.19 -3.45
C THR A 226 -19.38 18.76 -3.47
N PHE A 227 -20.09 18.58 -4.56
CA PHE A 227 -21.40 19.18 -4.77
C PHE A 227 -22.48 18.14 -4.94
N THR A 228 -23.66 18.46 -4.45
CA THR A 228 -24.91 17.78 -4.74
C THR A 228 -25.68 18.55 -5.82
N GLN A 229 -26.62 17.89 -6.50
CA GLN A 229 -27.49 18.54 -7.49
C GLN A 229 -28.22 19.75 -6.92
N GLU A 230 -28.68 19.64 -5.66
CA GLU A 230 -29.41 20.71 -4.99
C GLU A 230 -28.52 21.93 -4.69
N GLU A 231 -27.26 21.72 -4.30
CA GLU A 231 -26.32 22.82 -4.09
C GLU A 231 -26.00 23.55 -5.39
N ILE A 232 -25.84 22.81 -6.50
CA ILE A 232 -25.66 23.41 -7.83
C ILE A 232 -26.90 24.20 -8.23
N ARG A 233 -28.11 23.64 -8.04
CA ARG A 233 -29.36 24.33 -8.33
C ARG A 233 -29.47 25.63 -7.55
N MET A 234 -29.20 25.62 -6.25
CA MET A 234 -29.22 26.82 -5.40
C MET A 234 -28.19 27.86 -5.84
N GLN A 235 -26.99 27.44 -6.26
CA GLN A 235 -25.97 28.35 -6.79
C GLN A 235 -26.40 29.00 -8.10
N GLN A 236 -27.00 28.24 -9.00
CA GLN A 236 -27.53 28.74 -10.26
C GLN A 236 -28.68 29.73 -10.03
N GLU A 237 -29.60 29.43 -9.13
CA GLU A 237 -30.69 30.32 -8.75
C GLU A 237 -30.17 31.63 -8.15
N THR A 238 -29.20 31.54 -7.22
CA THR A 238 -28.57 32.71 -6.61
C THR A 238 -27.85 33.57 -7.66
N SER A 239 -27.13 32.95 -8.60
CA SER A 239 -26.46 33.64 -9.68
C SER A 239 -27.45 34.34 -10.61
N ASN A 240 -28.56 33.68 -10.94
CA ASN A 240 -29.63 34.25 -11.77
C ASN A 240 -30.28 35.46 -11.10
N ILE A 241 -30.57 35.39 -9.79
CA ILE A 241 -31.12 36.51 -9.01
C ILE A 241 -30.13 37.68 -9.00
N ASN A 242 -28.85 37.42 -8.70
CA ASN A 242 -27.82 38.46 -8.68
C ASN A 242 -27.64 39.14 -10.04
N ASN A 243 -27.71 38.38 -11.13
CA ASN A 243 -27.63 38.91 -12.49
C ASN A 243 -28.85 39.77 -12.82
N GLN A 244 -30.06 39.34 -12.42
CA GLN A 244 -31.28 40.13 -12.59
C GLN A 244 -31.22 41.44 -11.78
N GLU A 245 -30.75 41.39 -10.53
CA GLU A 245 -30.57 42.59 -9.71
C GLU A 245 -29.54 43.54 -10.31
N ALA A 246 -28.40 43.03 -10.79
CA ALA A 246 -27.36 43.82 -11.43
C ALA A 246 -27.90 44.50 -12.70
N ALA A 247 -28.64 43.76 -13.53
CA ALA A 247 -29.30 44.30 -14.71
C ALA A 247 -30.33 45.38 -14.36
N ALA A 248 -31.15 45.17 -13.33
CA ALA A 248 -32.14 46.14 -12.86
C ALA A 248 -31.47 47.42 -12.31
N ARG A 249 -30.41 47.29 -11.51
CA ARG A 249 -29.61 48.44 -11.02
C ARG A 249 -28.99 49.22 -12.17
N TYR A 250 -28.43 48.52 -13.16
CA TYR A 250 -27.85 49.14 -14.34
C TYR A 250 -28.91 49.87 -15.20
N ALA A 251 -30.08 49.27 -15.39
CA ALA A 251 -31.19 49.89 -16.10
C ALA A 251 -31.69 51.16 -15.37
N ALA A 252 -31.83 51.10 -14.04
CA ALA A 252 -32.20 52.26 -13.23
C ALA A 252 -31.18 53.41 -13.32
N LEU A 253 -29.88 53.08 -13.32
CA LEU A 253 -28.80 54.06 -13.51
C LEU A 253 -28.79 54.69 -14.91
N ARG A 254 -29.18 53.95 -15.96
CA ARG A 254 -29.31 54.51 -17.31
C ARG A 254 -30.51 55.44 -17.42
N ALA A 255 -31.66 55.03 -16.87
CA ALA A 255 -32.87 55.83 -16.84
C ALA A 255 -32.66 57.16 -16.09
N SER A 256 -31.95 57.15 -14.95
CA SER A 256 -31.63 58.39 -14.21
C SER A 256 -30.70 59.34 -14.97
N LYS A 257 -29.94 58.83 -15.94
CA LYS A 257 -29.08 59.62 -16.85
C LYS A 257 -29.76 59.98 -18.18
N GLY A 258 -31.05 59.66 -18.36
CA GLY A 258 -31.78 59.92 -19.60
C GLY A 258 -31.31 59.09 -20.80
N LEU A 259 -30.63 57.97 -20.57
CA LEU A 259 -30.12 57.10 -21.63
C LEU A 259 -31.17 56.02 -21.97
N ASN A 260 -31.29 55.70 -23.27
CA ASN A 260 -32.22 54.66 -23.74
C ASN A 260 -31.91 53.27 -23.13
N PRO A 261 -32.93 52.39 -22.99
CA PRO A 261 -32.74 51.00 -22.57
C PRO A 261 -31.81 50.23 -23.52
N ILE A 262 -31.08 49.25 -22.99
CA ILE A 262 -30.35 48.28 -23.82
C ILE A 262 -31.27 47.07 -24.02
N GLY A 263 -31.51 46.70 -25.27
CA GLY A 263 -32.27 45.50 -25.67
C GLY A 263 -31.37 44.28 -25.82
#